data_AF-A0A445CDA2-F1
#
_entry.id   AF-A0A445CDA2-F1
#
_cell.length_a   1.000
_cell.length_b   1.000
_cell.length_c   1.000
_cell.angle_alpha   90.00
_cell.angle_beta   90.00
_cell.angle_gamma   90.00
#
_symmetry.space_group_name_H-M   'P 1'
#
loop_
_entity.id
_entity.type
_entity.pdbx_description
1 polymer ?
#
loop_
_entity_poly.entity_id
_entity_poly.type
_entity_poly.pdbx_seq_one_letter_code
_entity_poly.pdbx_strand_id
1 'polypeptide(L)'
;MKYEQIAELLNGIAERFEWDKIMEGDKIIGLKQGKQNISLEPGGQFELSGAPLETLHQTYAEVNSHQYQVKAVAEEMGIGFLGMGFQPKWGIKDIPIMPNVRCVTIVELIYP
;
A
#
# COMPACT_ATOMS: atom_id res chain seq x y z
N MET A 1 2.44 -0.03 -11.25
CA MET A 1 3.53 0.57 -10.44
C MET A 1 4.49 -0.55 -10.07
N LYS A 2 5.79 -0.39 -10.25
CA LYS A 2 6.77 -1.42 -9.87
C LYS A 2 7.10 -1.35 -8.36
N TYR A 3 7.75 -2.38 -7.82
CA TYR A 3 8.11 -2.42 -6.40
C TYR A 3 8.99 -1.23 -5.99
N GLU A 4 9.94 -0.82 -6.83
CA GLU A 4 10.87 0.27 -6.50
C GLU A 4 10.12 1.59 -6.26
N GLN A 5 9.09 1.87 -7.07
CA GLN A 5 8.23 3.03 -6.92
C GLN A 5 7.37 2.94 -5.66
N ILE A 6 6.89 1.74 -5.30
CA ILE A 6 6.15 1.51 -4.05
C ILE A 6 7.06 1.72 -2.85
N ALA A 7 8.29 1.21 -2.90
CA ALA A 7 9.26 1.37 -1.83
C ALA A 7 9.60 2.85 -1.61
N GLU A 8 9.84 3.61 -2.67
CA GLU A 8 10.06 5.05 -2.59
C GLU A 8 8.83 5.78 -2.00
N LEU A 9 7.62 5.41 -2.42
CA LEU A 9 6.38 5.96 -1.86
C LEU A 9 6.24 5.66 -0.36
N LEU A 10 6.45 4.42 0.06
CA LEU A 10 6.37 4.01 1.47
C LEU A 10 7.42 4.73 2.32
N ASN A 11 8.65 4.88 1.81
CA ASN A 11 9.70 5.63 2.50
C ASN A 11 9.32 7.11 2.64
N GLY A 12 8.82 7.74 1.58
CA GLY A 12 8.37 9.13 1.61
C GLY A 12 7.23 9.37 2.60
N ILE A 13 6.27 8.44 2.68
CA ILE A 13 5.18 8.51 3.67
C ILE A 13 5.74 8.34 5.09
N ALA A 14 6.62 7.35 5.31
CA ALA A 14 7.24 7.09 6.61
C ALA A 14 7.98 8.32 7.15
N GLU A 15 8.78 8.96 6.30
CA GLU A 15 9.62 10.09 6.69
C GLU A 15 8.83 11.37 6.90
N ARG A 16 7.80 11.61 6.07
CA ARG A 16 7.01 12.86 6.13
C ARG A 16 5.91 12.84 7.18
N PHE A 17 5.37 11.66 7.48
CA PHE A 17 4.20 11.50 8.36
C PHE A 17 4.45 10.58 9.55
N GLU A 18 5.71 10.27 9.84
CA GLU A 18 6.14 9.53 11.03
C GLU A 18 5.46 8.16 11.16
N TRP A 19 5.47 7.40 10.08
CA TRP A 19 5.08 5.98 10.13
C TRP A 19 6.31 5.09 10.35
N ASP A 20 6.13 4.06 11.17
CA ASP A 20 7.12 3.01 11.37
C ASP A 20 7.19 2.10 10.13
N LYS A 21 8.40 1.88 9.61
CA LYS A 21 8.63 1.01 8.44
C LYS A 21 8.46 -0.46 8.83
N ILE A 22 7.63 -1.20 8.09
CA ILE A 22 7.53 -2.66 8.21
C ILE A 22 8.46 -3.27 7.16
N MET A 23 9.46 -4.03 7.61
CA MET A 23 10.50 -4.60 6.77
C MET A 23 10.39 -6.13 6.71
N GLU A 24 10.67 -6.69 5.54
CA GLU A 24 10.93 -8.12 5.34
C GLU A 24 12.31 -8.26 4.68
N GLY A 25 13.31 -8.67 5.47
CA GLY A 25 14.70 -8.56 5.07
C GLY A 25 15.10 -7.09 4.87
N ASP A 26 15.62 -6.78 3.68
CA ASP A 26 16.02 -5.43 3.25
C ASP A 26 14.88 -4.65 2.57
N LYS A 27 13.70 -5.27 2.41
CA LYS A 27 12.58 -4.72 1.66
C LYS A 27 11.53 -4.13 2.57
N ILE A 28 11.17 -2.87 2.33
CA ILE A 28 9.98 -2.28 2.95
C ILE A 28 8.74 -2.89 2.30
N ILE A 29 7.81 -3.38 3.12
CA ILE A 29 6.60 -4.09 2.68
C ILE A 29 5.31 -3.48 3.22
N GLY A 30 5.41 -2.46 4.06
CA GLY A 30 4.27 -1.77 4.65
C GLY A 30 4.71 -0.72 5.66
N LEU A 31 3.73 -0.08 6.29
CA LEU A 31 3.92 0.92 7.33
C LEU A 31 2.98 0.67 8.50
N LYS A 32 3.35 1.16 9.68
CA LYS A 32 2.51 1.14 10.87
C LYS A 32 2.51 2.50 11.57
N GLN A 33 1.36 2.94 12.04
CA GLN A 33 1.25 4.11 12.91
C GLN A 33 0.17 3.86 13.95
N GLY A 34 0.59 3.65 15.20
CA GLY A 34 -0.32 3.27 16.28
C GLY A 34 -1.07 1.97 15.98
N LYS A 35 -2.39 2.07 15.75
CA LYS A 35 -3.29 0.95 15.41
C LYS A 35 -3.63 0.86 13.92
N GLN A 36 -3.06 1.73 13.09
CA GLN A 36 -3.25 1.73 11.64
C GLN A 36 -2.07 1.06 10.96
N ASN A 37 -2.34 0.35 9.85
CA ASN A 37 -1.32 -0.29 9.05
C ASN A 37 -1.56 0.01 7.57
N ILE A 38 -0.47 0.25 6.83
CA ILE A 38 -0.46 0.22 5.36
C ILE A 38 0.21 -1.08 4.92
N SER A 39 -0.46 -1.83 4.05
CA SER A 39 -0.02 -3.13 3.54
C SER A 39 -0.05 -3.18 2.02
N LEU A 40 0.65 -4.17 1.47
CA LEU A 40 0.66 -4.46 0.04
C LEU A 40 0.06 -5.84 -0.23
N GLU A 41 -0.89 -5.87 -1.15
CA GLU A 41 -1.44 -7.10 -1.72
C GLU A 41 -0.55 -7.64 -2.85
N PRO A 42 -0.73 -8.90 -3.31
CA PRO A 42 0.20 -9.55 -4.24
C PRO A 42 0.52 -8.76 -5.49
N GLY A 43 -0.45 -8.02 -6.05
CA GLY A 43 -0.28 -7.20 -7.25
C GLY A 43 0.20 -5.77 -6.99
N GLY A 44 0.60 -5.44 -5.76
CA GLY A 44 1.01 -4.10 -5.36
C GLY A 44 -0.17 -3.15 -5.11
N GLN A 45 -1.37 -3.68 -4.89
CA GLN A 45 -2.49 -2.86 -4.40
C GLN A 45 -2.15 -2.35 -3.00
N PHE A 46 -2.42 -1.07 -2.78
CA PHE A 46 -2.04 -0.33 -1.59
C PHE A 46 -3.24 -0.28 -0.65
N GLU A 47 -3.11 -0.86 0.53
CA GLU A 47 -4.22 -1.04 1.46
C GLU A 47 -4.01 -0.23 2.75
N LEU A 48 -5.11 0.32 3.27
CA LEU A 48 -5.19 0.84 4.64
C LEU A 48 -6.02 -0.13 5.49
N SER A 49 -5.40 -0.68 6.52
CA SER A 49 -6.08 -1.27 7.67
C SER A 49 -6.19 -0.19 8.77
N GLY A 50 -7.39 0.37 8.92
CA GLY A 50 -7.68 1.45 9.87
C GLY A 50 -7.70 1.01 11.34
N ALA A 51 -7.68 1.99 12.25
CA ALA A 51 -7.82 1.74 13.68
C ALA A 51 -9.26 1.32 14.05
N PRO A 52 -9.45 0.63 15.18
CA PRO A 52 -10.78 0.46 15.76
C PRO A 52 -11.29 1.81 16.28
N LEU A 53 -12.28 2.37 15.60
CA LEU A 53 -12.86 3.69 15.87
C LEU A 53 -14.32 3.56 16.33
N GLU A 54 -14.80 4.52 17.11
CA GLU A 54 -16.13 4.50 17.71
C GLU A 54 -17.21 5.01 16.75
N THR A 55 -16.86 5.96 15.87
CA THR A 55 -17.83 6.62 15.00
C THR A 55 -17.41 6.64 13.54
N LEU A 56 -18.39 6.66 12.65
CA LEU A 56 -18.16 6.82 11.20
C LEU A 56 -17.47 8.14 10.84
N HIS A 57 -17.64 9.19 11.65
CA HIS A 57 -16.93 10.47 11.44
C HIS A 57 -15.44 10.33 11.68
N GLN A 58 -15.03 9.53 12.67
CA GLN A 58 -13.62 9.19 12.89
C GLN A 58 -13.10 8.34 11.72
N THR A 59 -13.86 7.34 11.25
CA THR A 59 -13.47 6.55 10.07
C THR A 59 -13.30 7.41 8.83
N TYR A 60 -14.22 8.36 8.59
CA TYR A 60 -14.10 9.33 7.50
C TYR A 60 -12.83 10.18 7.65
N ALA A 61 -12.54 10.69 8.85
CA ALA A 61 -11.33 11.47 9.11
C ALA A 61 -10.05 10.65 8.85
N GLU A 62 -10.03 9.38 9.27
CA GLU A 62 -8.90 8.47 9.06
C GLU A 62 -8.67 8.20 7.57
N VAL A 63 -9.72 7.85 6.83
CA VAL A 63 -9.65 7.62 5.37
C VAL A 63 -9.16 8.86 4.63
N ASN A 64 -9.63 10.05 5.00
CA ASN A 64 -9.18 11.29 4.36
C ASN A 64 -7.73 11.63 4.71
N SER A 65 -7.32 11.41 5.96
CA SER A 65 -5.92 11.59 6.38
C SER A 65 -5.00 10.69 5.55
N HIS A 66 -5.33 9.41 5.43
CA HIS A 66 -4.57 8.47 4.60
C HIS A 66 -4.51 8.91 3.13
N GLN A 67 -5.65 9.26 2.52
CA GLN A 67 -5.68 9.73 1.12
C GLN A 67 -4.84 10.99 0.93
N TYR A 68 -4.85 11.92 1.88
CA TYR A 68 -4.03 13.12 1.83
C TYR A 68 -2.53 12.79 1.86
N GLN A 69 -2.12 11.94 2.80
CA GLN A 69 -0.70 11.55 2.95
C GLN A 69 -0.17 10.83 1.71
N VAL A 70 -0.95 9.89 1.19
CA VAL A 70 -0.58 9.15 -0.03
C VAL A 70 -0.46 10.09 -1.23
N LYS A 71 -1.43 11.00 -1.44
CA LYS A 71 -1.40 11.96 -2.54
C LYS A 71 -0.21 12.92 -2.43
N ALA A 72 0.07 13.44 -1.24
CA ALA A 72 1.14 14.39 -1.00
C ALA A 72 2.53 13.88 -1.44
N VAL A 73 2.77 12.56 -1.31
CA VAL A 73 4.01 11.94 -1.78
C VAL A 73 3.89 11.45 -3.23
N ALA A 74 2.77 10.82 -3.59
CA ALA A 74 2.59 10.23 -4.91
C ALA A 74 2.55 11.26 -6.06
N GLU A 75 2.01 12.46 -5.83
CA GLU A 75 1.97 13.53 -6.83
C GLU A 75 3.37 13.98 -7.25
N GLU A 76 4.31 14.08 -6.30
CA GLU A 76 5.71 14.43 -6.55
C GLU A 76 6.42 13.35 -7.42
N MET A 77 5.94 12.11 -7.35
CA MET A 77 6.43 10.96 -8.12
C MET A 77 5.71 10.75 -9.46
N GLY A 78 4.68 11.57 -9.76
CA GLY A 78 3.82 11.37 -10.93
C GLY A 78 2.96 10.10 -10.87
N ILE A 79 2.63 9.63 -9.66
CA ILE A 79 1.84 8.43 -9.41
C ILE A 79 0.40 8.81 -9.07
N GLY A 80 -0.56 8.10 -9.67
CA GLY A 80 -1.98 8.22 -9.35
C GLY A 80 -2.54 6.92 -8.76
N PHE A 81 -3.58 7.04 -7.93
CA PHE A 81 -4.33 5.93 -7.37
C PHE A 81 -5.71 5.81 -8.02
N LEU A 82 -6.14 4.59 -8.28
CA LEU A 82 -7.42 4.27 -8.90
C LEU A 82 -8.25 3.41 -7.96
N GLY A 83 -9.38 3.95 -7.47
CA GLY A 83 -10.34 3.21 -6.65
C GLY A 83 -11.31 2.41 -7.52
N MET A 84 -10.98 1.16 -7.82
CA MET A 84 -11.84 0.23 -8.56
C MET A 84 -11.70 -1.19 -8.01
N GLY A 85 -12.78 -1.98 -8.08
CA GLY A 85 -12.75 -3.39 -7.63
C GLY A 85 -11.94 -4.33 -8.53
N PHE A 86 -11.64 -3.92 -9.76
CA PHE A 86 -10.81 -4.66 -10.71
C PHE A 86 -10.03 -3.67 -11.58
N GLN A 87 -8.76 -3.96 -11.87
CA GLN A 87 -7.97 -3.07 -12.73
C GLN A 87 -8.42 -3.26 -14.19
N PRO A 88 -8.74 -2.18 -14.94
CA PRO A 88 -9.47 -2.30 -16.20
C PRO A 88 -8.61 -2.43 -17.48
N LYS A 89 -7.27 -2.42 -17.39
CA LYS A 89 -6.37 -2.19 -18.54
C LYS A 89 -5.37 -3.31 -18.82
N TRP A 90 -4.66 -3.78 -17.81
CA TRP A 90 -3.50 -4.67 -17.98
C TRP A 90 -3.88 -6.17 -18.00
N GLY A 91 -3.01 -7.04 -18.50
CA GLY A 91 -3.16 -8.49 -18.30
C GLY A 91 -2.61 -8.93 -16.95
N ILE A 92 -2.98 -10.13 -16.47
CA ILE A 92 -2.44 -10.71 -15.24
C ILE A 92 -0.90 -10.77 -15.27
N LYS A 93 -0.34 -11.18 -16.42
CA LYS A 93 1.12 -11.27 -16.65
C LYS A 93 1.86 -9.93 -16.54
N ASP A 94 1.14 -8.81 -16.64
CA ASP A 94 1.71 -7.46 -16.58
C ASP A 94 1.68 -6.90 -15.14
N ILE A 95 1.01 -7.59 -14.21
CA ILE A 95 0.92 -7.20 -12.81
C ILE A 95 2.19 -7.67 -12.07
N PRO A 96 2.96 -6.76 -11.44
CA PRO A 96 4.13 -7.16 -10.68
C PRO A 96 3.73 -7.89 -9.40
N ILE A 97 4.53 -8.87 -8.99
CA ILE A 97 4.33 -9.60 -7.75
C ILE A 97 5.15 -8.92 -6.65
N MET A 98 4.51 -8.60 -5.53
CA MET A 98 5.18 -7.98 -4.38
C MET A 98 6.17 -8.94 -3.72
N PRO A 99 7.35 -8.44 -3.29
CA PRO A 99 8.47 -9.30 -2.92
C PRO A 99 8.41 -9.83 -1.49
N ASN A 100 7.21 -9.99 -0.92
CA ASN A 100 7.03 -10.63 0.39
C ASN A 100 6.64 -12.10 0.21
N VAL A 101 7.01 -12.94 1.18
CA VAL A 101 6.76 -14.40 1.13
C VAL A 101 5.28 -14.69 0.93
N ARG A 102 4.39 -14.01 1.66
CA ARG A 102 2.93 -14.21 1.58
C ARG A 102 2.40 -14.06 0.16
N CYS A 103 2.79 -13.00 -0.53
CA CYS A 103 2.32 -12.64 -1.86
C CYS A 103 2.82 -13.65 -2.89
N VAL A 104 4.09 -14.06 -2.80
CA VAL A 104 4.66 -15.09 -3.68
C VAL A 104 3.94 -16.42 -3.48
N THR A 105 3.82 -16.89 -2.23
CA THR A 105 3.16 -18.18 -1.93
C THR A 105 1.70 -18.21 -2.39
N ILE A 106 0.95 -17.12 -2.21
CA ILE A 106 -0.44 -17.05 -2.68
C ILE A 106 -0.52 -17.23 -4.21
N VAL A 107 0.36 -16.54 -4.96
CA VAL A 107 0.34 -16.61 -6.42
C VAL A 107 0.72 -18.02 -6.90
N GLU A 108 1.75 -18.64 -6.32
CA GLU A 108 2.18 -20.01 -6.65
C GLU A 108 1.09 -21.06 -6.36
N LEU A 109 0.30 -20.89 -5.30
CA LEU A 109 -0.79 -21.81 -4.96
C LEU A 109 -2.00 -21.68 -5.90
N ILE A 110 -2.27 -20.50 -6.42
CA ILE A 110 -3.43 -20.23 -7.28
C ILE A 110 -3.11 -20.50 -8.77
N TYR A 111 -1.87 -20.23 -9.18
CA TYR A 111 -1.40 -20.36 -10.56
C TYR A 111 -0.17 -21.30 -10.61
N PRO A 112 -0.39 -22.63 -10.56
CA PRO A 112 0.70 -23.61 -10.59
C PRO A 112 1.44 -23.67 -11.93
#